data_AF-A0A2R6MMI3-F1
#
_entry.id   AF-A0A2R6MMI3-F1
#
_cell.length_a   1.000
_cell.length_b   1.000
_cell.length_c   1.000
_cell.angle_alpha   90.00
_cell.angle_beta   90.00
_cell.angle_gamma   90.00
#
_symmetry.space_group_name_H-M   'P 1'
#
loop_
_entity.id
_entity.type
_entity.pdbx_description
1 polymer ?
#
loop_
_entity_poly.entity_id
_entity_poly.type
_entity_poly.pdbx_seq_one_letter_code
_entity_poly.pdbx_strand_id
1 'polypeptide(L)' 'EVYEFAMEPYPTANVFTAGHRIRLDISSSNFPRFDVNHNTGGPLYGDREYRVATNTVHHSATHPTRIELPVRRA' A
#
# COMPACT_ATOMS: atom_id res chain seq x y z
N GLU A 1 2.91 -7.26 16.13
CA GLU A 1 4.27 -7.57 15.63
C GLU A 1 4.52 -6.78 14.36
N VAL A 2 5.76 -6.65 13.90
CA VAL A 2 6.07 -6.01 12.61
C VAL A 2 6.12 -7.10 11.54
N TYR A 3 5.42 -6.90 10.44
CA TYR A 3 5.37 -7.84 9.33
C TYR A 3 5.87 -7.19 8.03
N GLU A 4 6.70 -7.90 7.29
CA GLU A 4 7.07 -7.56 5.92
C GLU A 4 6.14 -8.32 4.96
N PHE A 5 5.64 -7.63 3.95
CA PHE A 5 4.84 -8.22 2.88
C PHE A 5 5.12 -7.53 1.56
N ALA A 6 5.00 -8.29 0.47
CA ALA A 6 5.16 -7.79 -0.88
C ALA A 6 3.79 -7.59 -1.53
N MET A 7 3.65 -6.49 -2.29
CA MET A 7 2.51 -6.23 -3.16
C MET A 7 3.03 -5.80 -4.53
N GLU A 8 2.39 -6.26 -5.59
CA GLU A 8 2.72 -5.86 -6.96
C GLU A 8 1.65 -4.93 -7.50
N PRO A 9 1.94 -3.62 -7.70
CA PRO A 9 1.03 -2.72 -8.37
C PRO A 9 0.85 -3.09 -9.84
N TYR A 10 -0.25 -2.64 -10.44
CA TYR A 10 -0.44 -2.75 -11.89
C TYR A 10 0.68 -2.04 -12.66
N PRO A 11 1.06 -2.54 -13.85
CA PRO A 11 2.12 -1.95 -14.64
C PRO A 11 1.78 -0.53 -15.11
N THR A 12 2.80 0.31 -15.25
CA THR A 12 2.70 1.66 -15.79
C THR A 12 3.95 2.03 -16.58
N ALA A 13 3.83 3.00 -17.48
CA ALA A 13 4.94 3.59 -18.23
C ALA A 13 4.78 5.12 -18.22
N ASN A 14 5.73 5.82 -17.60
CA ASN A 14 5.67 7.28 -17.48
C ASN A 14 7.09 7.88 -17.50
N VAL A 15 7.24 9.03 -18.16
CA VAL A 15 8.45 9.85 -18.11
C VAL A 15 8.27 10.96 -17.09
N PHE A 16 9.10 10.97 -16.06
CA PHE A 16 9.15 12.07 -15.08
C PHE A 16 10.18 13.10 -15.56
N THR A 17 9.71 14.25 -16.03
CA THR A 17 10.55 15.34 -16.55
C THR A 17 11.04 16.25 -15.42
N ALA A 18 11.92 17.21 -15.76
CA ALA A 18 12.42 18.19 -14.81
C ALA A 18 11.26 18.91 -14.10
N GLY A 19 11.35 19.00 -12.76
CA GLY A 19 10.30 19.57 -11.91
C GLY A 19 9.26 18.57 -11.42
N HIS A 20 9.14 17.38 -12.03
CA HIS A 20 8.25 16.34 -11.52
C HIS A 20 8.83 15.64 -10.29
N ARG A 21 7.96 14.98 -9.53
CA ARG A 21 8.32 14.17 -8.37
C ARG A 21 7.59 12.84 -8.42
N ILE A 22 8.25 11.79 -7.94
CA ILE A 22 7.61 10.51 -7.66
C ILE A 22 7.06 10.59 -6.24
N ARG A 23 5.78 10.25 -6.08
CA ARG A 23 5.10 10.18 -4.80
C ARG A 23 4.52 8.78 -4.63
N LEU A 24 4.65 8.24 -3.41
CA LEU A 24 4.02 7.01 -2.99
C LEU A 24 3.02 7.33 -1.88
N ASP A 25 1.75 7.02 -2.11
CA ASP A 25 0.70 7.09 -1.09
C ASP A 25 0.40 5.69 -0.55
N ILE A 26 0.42 5.55 0.78
CA ILE A 26 0.17 4.28 1.48
C ILE A 26 -1.07 4.46 2.35
N SER A 27 -2.01 3.53 2.23
CA SER A 27 -3.24 3.50 3.02
C SER A 27 -3.70 2.04 3.19
N SER A 28 -4.63 1.81 4.11
CA SER A 28 -5.23 0.49 4.37
C SER A 28 -6.60 0.30 3.69
N SER A 29 -6.98 1.17 2.73
CA SER A 29 -8.22 1.04 1.98
C SER A 29 -8.16 1.76 0.62
N ASN A 30 -8.96 1.28 -0.33
CA ASN A 30 -9.18 1.93 -1.62
C ASN A 30 -10.61 1.64 -2.09
N PHE A 31 -11.60 2.09 -1.32
CA PHE A 31 -13.01 1.97 -1.66
C PHE A 31 -13.40 3.05 -2.69
N PRO A 32 -14.25 2.77 -3.69
CA PRO A 32 -15.00 1.53 -3.92
C PRO A 32 -14.29 0.50 -4.81
N ARG A 33 -13.00 0.69 -5.12
CA ARG A 33 -12.25 -0.25 -5.97
C ARG A 33 -12.09 -1.62 -5.32
N PHE A 34 -11.84 -1.65 -4.01
CA PHE A 34 -11.83 -2.85 -3.19
C PHE A 34 -12.75 -2.66 -1.99
N ASP A 35 -13.41 -3.75 -1.57
CA ASP A 35 -14.22 -3.76 -0.36
C ASP A 35 -13.38 -3.45 0.88
N VAL A 36 -14.03 -2.84 1.88
CA VAL A 36 -13.38 -2.43 3.13
C VAL A 36 -13.06 -3.66 3.97
N ASN A 37 -11.82 -3.80 4.43
CA ASN A 37 -11.47 -4.83 5.43
C ASN A 37 -12.11 -4.48 6.78
N HIS A 38 -12.84 -5.42 7.38
CA HIS A 38 -13.54 -5.22 8.66
C HIS A 38 -12.59 -5.14 9.86
N ASN A 39 -11.34 -5.60 9.70
CA ASN A 39 -10.29 -5.63 10.72
C ASN A 39 -10.65 -6.47 11.97
N THR A 40 -11.56 -7.44 11.83
CA THR A 40 -11.99 -8.35 12.92
C THR A 40 -11.27 -9.69 12.89
N GLY A 41 -10.69 -10.07 11.75
CA GLY A 41 -10.16 -11.41 11.50
C GLY A 41 -11.24 -12.46 11.19
N GLY A 42 -12.51 -12.07 11.18
CA GLY A 42 -13.65 -12.92 10.82
C GLY A 42 -13.88 -13.02 9.31
N PRO A 43 -14.96 -13.69 8.88
CA PRO A 43 -15.35 -13.76 7.47
C PRO A 43 -15.57 -12.36 6.86
N LEU A 44 -15.11 -12.17 5.63
CA LEU A 44 -15.26 -10.89 4.91
C LEU A 44 -16.72 -10.54 4.57
N TYR A 45 -17.59 -11.55 4.46
CA TYR A 45 -19.00 -11.38 4.08
C TYR A 45 -19.92 -11.97 5.14
N GLY A 46 -20.98 -11.23 5.48
CA GLY A 46 -22.05 -11.69 6.38
C GLY A 46 -22.02 -11.09 7.78
N ASP A 47 -20.88 -10.56 8.22
CA ASP A 47 -20.76 -9.81 9.47
C ASP A 47 -20.90 -8.30 9.22
N ARG A 48 -21.42 -7.55 10.20
CA ARG A 48 -21.49 -6.07 10.21
C ARG A 48 -20.61 -5.45 11.29
N GLU A 49 -19.84 -6.26 12.02
CA GLU A 49 -18.85 -5.76 12.96
C GLU A 49 -17.63 -5.20 12.23
N TYR A 50 -17.25 -3.98 12.60
CA TYR A 50 -16.03 -3.31 12.15
C TYR A 50 -15.19 -2.91 13.36
N ARG A 51 -13.87 -2.98 13.21
CA ARG A 51 -12.93 -2.47 14.20
C ARG A 51 -12.03 -1.41 13.57
N VAL A 52 -11.87 -0.28 14.26
CA VAL A 52 -10.90 0.74 13.86
C VAL A 52 -9.50 0.17 14.10
N ALA A 53 -8.68 0.15 13.06
CA ALA A 53 -7.29 -0.30 13.13
C ALA A 53 -6.33 0.89 13.12
N THR A 54 -5.39 0.90 14.05
CA THR A 54 -4.22 1.79 14.01
C THR A 54 -3.11 1.09 13.25
N ASN A 55 -2.92 1.45 11.98
CA ASN A 55 -1.87 0.91 11.12
C ASN A 55 -0.63 1.79 11.18
N THR A 56 0.56 1.17 11.26
CA THR A 56 1.85 1.87 11.30
C THR A 56 2.74 1.35 10.17
N VAL A 57 3.27 2.27 9.36
CA VAL A 57 4.32 1.95 8.38
C VAL A 57 5.67 2.19 9.04
N HIS A 58 6.47 1.13 9.16
CA HIS A 58 7.82 1.21 9.71
C HIS A 58 8.83 1.43 8.58
N HIS A 59 9.45 2.60 8.52
CA HIS A 59 10.48 2.92 7.53
C HIS A 59 11.77 3.36 8.24
N SER A 60 12.76 2.46 8.26
CA SER A 60 14.08 2.68 8.85
C SER A 60 15.13 1.80 8.18
N ALA A 61 16.40 1.93 8.57
CA ALA A 61 17.45 1.01 8.11
C ALA A 61 17.20 -0.45 8.53
N THR A 62 16.53 -0.68 9.66
CA THR A 62 16.14 -2.02 10.13
C THR A 62 14.82 -2.53 9.55
N HIS A 63 13.96 -1.62 9.06
CA HIS A 63 12.70 -1.93 8.37
C HIS A 63 12.64 -1.15 7.05
N PRO A 64 13.32 -1.62 6.00
CA PRO A 64 13.52 -0.85 4.77
C PRO A 64 12.30 -0.91 3.83
N THR A 65 11.15 -0.38 4.25
CA THR A 65 9.98 -0.19 3.35
C THR A 65 10.42 0.59 2.11
N ARG A 66 10.14 0.04 0.93
CA ARG A 66 10.60 0.59 -0.36
C ARG A 66 9.58 0.32 -1.46
N ILE A 67 9.70 1.08 -2.55
CA ILE A 67 9.09 0.75 -3.85
C ILE A 67 10.20 0.43 -4.84
N GLU A 68 10.02 -0.64 -5.61
CA GLU A 68 10.93 -1.01 -6.68
C GLU A 68 10.40 -0.49 -8.01
N LEU A 69 11.20 0.32 -8.71
CA LEU A 69 10.81 0.95 -9.97
C LEU A 69 11.72 0.46 -11.11
N PRO A 70 11.16 -0.03 -12.24
CA PRO A 70 11.95 -0.46 -13.38
C PRO A 70 12.46 0.75 -14.19
N VAL A 71 13.44 1.48 -13.64
CA VAL A 71 14.00 2.67 -14.27
C VAL A 71 14.67 2.29 -15.60
N ARG A 72 14.35 3.05 -16.65
CA ARG A 72 15.02 3.01 -17.94
C ARG A 72 15.59 4.38 -18.23
N ARG A 73 16.78 4.42 -18.83
CA ARG A 73 17.30 5.66 -19.39
C ARG A 73 16.49 5.99 -20.64
N ALA A 74 16.05 7.23 -20.74
CA ALA A 74 15.53 7.78 -21.99
C ALA A 74 16.69 8.06 -22.95
#